data_AF-A0A8H8A5W3-F1
#
_entry.id   AF-A0A8H8A5W3-F1
#
_cell.length_a   1.000
_cell.length_b   1.000
_cell.length_c   1.000
_cell.angle_alpha   90.00
_cell.angle_beta   90.00
_cell.angle_gamma   90.00
#
_symmetry.space_group_name_H-M   'P 1'
#
loop_
_entity.id
_entity.type
_entity.pdbx_description
1 polymer ?
#
loop_
_entity_poly.entity_id
_entity_poly.type
_entity_poly.pdbx_seq_one_letter_code
_entity_poly.pdbx_strand_id
1 'polypeptide(L)'
;MTQQLDAALDLFRRLPSQDITKNITAVLETAPDLTEDLLASVDQPLQIKKCPKTSKLYLACDYNRDGDSYRSPWSNEYTPVLADGIVPNEKTRKLEIAFNEAFDVYRTLYYEGGISSVYLWDLDNGFAGVVLIKKESLKNAGYWDSIHVFEVPDTSRTVRYRLTSTIILHMMTQSDLLGQMNLSGNITRQIEQELPVDNSNSHIAHVGRLVEDMEIKMRNILQEVYFGKTKDICNELHSIPKLSQQKEGTRLQKEEYKMDIVEVRKVHKVLQKAFQDRNQMVIIDILNLLKKEVIVSESLLIDTKLGITVGKLRNYSEKYIADLAKEIVKKWKEDMNAMKNEKKASSMENKADMLTIAPELSVADTSQKTRDSTTYCIQKNITGDKVRDNCVHLIYNVLVYDSKESNTAILSKAKAIDEYVFNSCSHKTDGPYRQKMRSLFLNLKDKNNPTLRQNVISGELSVPRLCTMTPQEMASKERREEDKKIEEMNLFNAQGAKPIKAVTDLFQCGKCKQRKVSYYQMQTRSADEPMTTFCECQVAIDGNFHNTLYWDI
;
A
#
# COMPACT_ATOMS: atom_id res chain seq x y z
N MET A 1 -28.49 33.67 -0.58
CA MET A 1 -27.11 33.55 -0.09
C MET A 1 -26.77 32.11 0.26
N THR A 2 -26.97 31.60 1.49
CA THR A 2 -26.43 30.28 1.94
C THR A 2 -26.62 29.12 0.94
N GLN A 3 -27.87 28.82 0.54
CA GLN A 3 -28.15 27.74 -0.43
C GLN A 3 -27.48 27.94 -1.81
N GLN A 4 -27.23 29.17 -2.23
CA GLN A 4 -26.54 29.49 -3.49
C GLN A 4 -25.02 29.33 -3.34
N LEU A 5 -24.47 29.68 -2.16
CA LEU A 5 -23.08 29.40 -1.81
C LEU A 5 -22.83 27.89 -1.74
N ASP A 6 -23.68 27.13 -1.05
CA ASP A 6 -23.62 25.66 -0.99
C ASP A 6 -23.67 25.03 -2.40
N ALA A 7 -24.56 25.52 -3.27
CA ALA A 7 -24.68 25.05 -4.65
C ALA A 7 -23.45 25.41 -5.51
N ALA A 8 -22.87 26.61 -5.34
CA ALA A 8 -21.64 27.00 -6.01
C ALA A 8 -20.44 26.16 -5.54
N LEU A 9 -20.31 25.93 -4.23
CA LEU A 9 -19.26 25.06 -3.67
C LEU A 9 -19.41 23.60 -4.14
N ASP A 10 -20.63 23.08 -4.27
CA ASP A 10 -20.85 21.75 -4.86
C ASP A 10 -20.58 21.72 -6.37
N LEU A 11 -20.82 22.81 -7.10
CA LEU A 11 -20.43 22.95 -8.51
C LEU A 11 -18.89 22.91 -8.67
N PHE A 12 -18.14 23.61 -7.82
CA PHE A 12 -16.67 23.57 -7.84
C PHE A 12 -16.08 22.18 -7.53
N ARG A 13 -16.79 21.34 -6.78
CA ARG A 13 -16.42 19.93 -6.54
C ARG A 13 -16.66 19.01 -7.74
N ARG A 14 -17.39 19.48 -8.77
CA ARG A 14 -17.79 18.71 -9.96
C ARG A 14 -17.15 19.18 -11.25
N LEU A 15 -16.86 20.48 -11.38
CA LEU A 15 -16.22 21.05 -12.56
C LEU A 15 -14.74 20.63 -12.70
N PRO A 16 -14.17 20.66 -13.92
CA PRO A 16 -12.75 20.38 -14.13
C PRO A 16 -11.86 21.34 -13.34
N SER A 17 -11.14 20.79 -12.36
CA SER A 17 -10.24 21.51 -11.44
C SER A 17 -9.11 22.26 -12.16
N GLN A 18 -8.66 21.77 -13.32
CA GLN A 18 -7.70 22.45 -14.20
C GLN A 18 -8.15 23.86 -14.65
N ASP A 19 -9.46 24.13 -14.69
CA ASP A 19 -10.06 25.37 -15.16
C ASP A 19 -10.62 26.23 -14.02
N ILE A 20 -10.28 25.92 -12.76
CA ILE A 20 -10.91 26.50 -11.56
C ILE A 20 -10.96 28.03 -11.56
N THR A 21 -9.90 28.73 -12.00
CA THR A 21 -9.90 30.20 -12.11
C THR A 21 -10.95 30.72 -13.12
N LYS A 22 -11.12 30.05 -14.27
CA LYS A 22 -12.17 30.41 -15.26
C LYS A 22 -13.56 30.11 -14.71
N ASN A 23 -13.71 28.98 -14.03
CA ASN A 23 -14.95 28.56 -13.40
C ASN A 23 -15.37 29.57 -12.32
N ILE A 24 -14.42 30.09 -11.54
CA ILE A 24 -14.64 31.17 -10.57
C ILE A 24 -15.10 32.43 -11.29
N THR A 25 -14.36 32.93 -12.30
CA THR A 25 -14.79 34.13 -13.06
C THR A 25 -16.22 34.01 -13.59
N ALA A 26 -16.58 32.89 -14.22
CA ALA A 26 -17.92 32.68 -14.77
C ALA A 26 -19.03 32.60 -13.69
N VAL A 27 -18.73 32.04 -12.52
CA VAL A 27 -19.68 32.03 -11.38
C VAL A 27 -19.82 33.43 -10.78
N LEU A 28 -18.73 34.20 -10.66
CA LEU A 28 -18.76 35.59 -10.18
C LEU A 28 -19.50 36.53 -11.14
N GLU A 29 -19.36 36.35 -12.45
CA GLU A 29 -20.15 37.05 -13.48
C GLU A 29 -21.66 36.73 -13.37
N THR A 30 -22.01 35.52 -12.90
CA THR A 30 -23.41 35.06 -12.76
C THR A 30 -24.03 35.45 -11.41
N ALA A 31 -23.23 35.49 -10.35
CA ALA A 31 -23.66 35.72 -8.97
C ALA A 31 -22.66 36.62 -8.21
N PRO A 32 -22.55 37.91 -8.56
CA PRO A 32 -21.55 38.82 -7.98
C PRO A 32 -21.72 39.01 -6.46
N ASP A 33 -22.94 38.86 -5.94
CA ASP A 33 -23.25 38.90 -4.50
C ASP A 33 -22.51 37.84 -3.67
N LEU A 34 -21.97 36.79 -4.31
CA LEU A 34 -21.20 35.72 -3.64
C LEU A 34 -19.68 35.93 -3.70
N THR A 35 -19.19 37.09 -4.17
CA THR A 35 -17.75 37.29 -4.47
C THR A 35 -16.85 37.11 -3.26
N GLU A 36 -17.18 37.73 -2.13
CA GLU A 36 -16.36 37.64 -0.90
C GLU A 36 -16.39 36.21 -0.33
N ASP A 37 -17.59 35.63 -0.17
CA ASP A 37 -17.78 34.26 0.31
C ASP A 37 -17.03 33.21 -0.52
N LEU A 38 -17.07 33.32 -1.86
CA LEU A 38 -16.43 32.37 -2.76
C LEU A 38 -14.91 32.52 -2.81
N LEU A 39 -14.37 33.75 -2.82
CA LEU A 39 -12.92 33.96 -2.76
C LEU A 39 -12.33 33.54 -1.41
N ALA A 40 -13.10 33.63 -0.32
CA ALA A 40 -12.71 33.12 0.99
C ALA A 40 -12.83 31.58 1.10
N SER A 41 -13.70 30.93 0.32
CA SER A 41 -14.03 29.50 0.45
C SER A 41 -13.40 28.58 -0.60
N VAL A 42 -12.87 29.10 -1.71
CA VAL A 42 -12.39 28.30 -2.84
C VAL A 42 -10.91 28.57 -3.13
N ASP A 43 -10.05 27.67 -2.65
CA ASP A 43 -8.60 27.70 -2.88
C ASP A 43 -8.23 27.73 -4.38
N GLN A 44 -7.44 28.73 -4.77
CA GLN A 44 -6.97 28.92 -6.15
C GLN A 44 -5.50 28.50 -6.32
N PRO A 45 -5.08 28.11 -7.54
CA PRO A 45 -3.67 27.85 -7.85
C PRO A 45 -2.77 29.06 -7.55
N LEU A 46 -1.65 28.80 -6.86
CA LEU A 46 -0.80 29.84 -6.30
C LEU A 46 -0.02 30.59 -7.37
N GLN A 47 -0.10 31.93 -7.35
CA GLN A 47 0.60 32.80 -8.29
C GLN A 47 2.02 33.08 -7.83
N ILE A 48 3.00 33.06 -8.73
CA ILE A 48 4.37 33.48 -8.44
C ILE A 48 4.51 34.98 -8.72
N LYS A 49 4.94 35.76 -7.73
CA LYS A 49 5.27 37.19 -7.87
C LYS A 49 6.69 37.48 -7.40
N LYS A 50 7.27 38.61 -7.83
CA LYS A 50 8.63 39.05 -7.47
C LYS A 50 8.55 40.31 -6.62
N CYS A 51 9.26 40.33 -5.49
CA CYS A 51 9.39 41.53 -4.64
C CYS A 51 10.24 42.59 -5.38
N PRO A 52 9.74 43.83 -5.59
CA PRO A 52 10.53 44.87 -6.25
C PRO A 52 11.81 45.24 -5.49
N LYS A 53 11.74 45.30 -4.14
CA LYS A 53 12.87 45.73 -3.30
C LYS A 53 13.92 44.64 -3.07
N THR A 54 13.52 43.40 -2.78
CA THR A 54 14.48 42.32 -2.46
C THR A 54 14.83 41.44 -3.64
N SER A 55 14.12 41.57 -4.77
CA SER A 55 14.17 40.68 -5.93
C SER A 55 13.88 39.18 -5.66
N LYS A 56 13.56 38.79 -4.41
CA LYS A 56 13.09 37.43 -4.09
C LYS A 56 11.70 37.17 -4.68
N LEU A 57 11.46 35.93 -5.08
CA LEU A 57 10.12 35.46 -5.45
C LEU A 57 9.28 35.20 -4.20
N TYR A 58 7.96 35.31 -4.31
CA TYR A 58 6.99 34.98 -3.27
C TYR A 58 5.70 34.43 -3.90
N LEU A 59 4.90 33.75 -3.10
CA LEU A 59 3.61 33.20 -3.52
C LEU A 59 2.47 34.15 -3.16
N ALA A 60 1.56 34.36 -4.10
CA ALA A 60 0.42 35.25 -3.99
C ALA A 60 -0.89 34.46 -4.02
N CYS A 61 -1.75 34.79 -3.05
CA CYS A 61 -3.07 34.23 -2.79
C CYS A 61 -3.93 35.33 -2.16
N ASP A 62 -5.21 35.08 -1.92
CA ASP A 62 -6.10 36.11 -1.36
C ASP A 62 -5.76 36.47 0.11
N TYR A 63 -5.16 35.56 0.90
CA TYR A 63 -4.67 35.85 2.27
C TYR A 63 -3.52 36.87 2.37
N ASN A 64 -2.88 37.25 1.25
CA ASN A 64 -1.89 38.33 1.21
C ASN A 64 -2.24 39.42 0.18
N ARG A 65 -3.50 39.45 -0.24
CA ARG A 65 -4.07 40.43 -1.17
C ARG A 65 -4.76 41.56 -0.41
N ASP A 66 -4.76 42.75 -1.00
CA ASP A 66 -5.56 43.90 -0.59
C ASP A 66 -5.86 44.71 -1.86
N GLY A 67 -7.14 44.85 -2.20
CA GLY A 67 -7.57 45.24 -3.56
C GLY A 67 -6.93 44.34 -4.63
N ASP A 68 -6.17 44.92 -5.55
CA ASP A 68 -5.39 44.18 -6.56
C ASP A 68 -3.87 44.12 -6.25
N SER A 69 -3.49 44.57 -5.06
CA SER A 69 -2.12 44.61 -4.57
C SER A 69 -1.82 43.43 -3.65
N TYR A 70 -0.56 42.99 -3.62
CA TYR A 70 -0.14 41.82 -2.85
C TYR A 70 1.05 42.13 -1.95
N ARG A 71 0.95 41.79 -0.65
CA ARG A 71 1.99 42.01 0.36
C ARG A 71 3.13 41.02 0.17
N SER A 72 4.35 41.52 -0.01
CA SER A 72 5.53 40.67 -0.07
C SER A 72 6.01 40.27 1.34
N PRO A 73 6.29 38.97 1.62
CA PRO A 73 6.72 38.54 2.95
C PRO A 73 8.14 39.03 3.26
N TRP A 74 8.91 39.41 2.22
CA TRP A 74 10.29 39.85 2.35
C TRP A 74 10.42 41.33 2.71
N SER A 75 9.64 42.22 2.07
CA SER A 75 9.67 43.67 2.34
C SER A 75 8.56 44.17 3.26
N ASN A 76 7.54 43.34 3.54
CA ASN A 76 6.28 43.73 4.18
C ASN A 76 5.47 44.80 3.43
N GLU A 77 5.72 44.96 2.13
CA GLU A 77 5.11 46.02 1.31
C GLU A 77 4.23 45.42 0.23
N TYR A 78 3.13 46.12 -0.05
CA TYR A 78 2.20 45.81 -1.13
C TYR A 78 2.81 46.15 -2.51
N THR A 79 2.47 45.36 -3.52
CA THR A 79 2.77 45.65 -4.94
C THR A 79 1.52 45.36 -5.79
N PRO A 80 0.92 46.35 -6.47
CA PRO A 80 1.20 47.80 -6.43
C PRO A 80 1.19 48.42 -5.02
N VAL A 81 1.75 49.63 -4.89
CA VAL A 81 1.88 50.29 -3.58
C VAL A 81 0.51 50.79 -3.12
N LEU A 82 0.10 50.39 -1.91
CA LEU A 82 -1.05 50.95 -1.18
C LEU A 82 -0.54 51.80 -0.01
N ALA A 83 -1.31 52.84 0.35
CA ALA A 83 -1.03 53.65 1.54
C ALA A 83 -1.56 52.97 2.81
N ASP A 84 -2.80 52.49 2.78
CA ASP A 84 -3.54 52.01 3.94
C ASP A 84 -3.65 50.47 4.02
N GLY A 85 -2.73 49.76 3.34
CA GLY A 85 -2.79 48.30 3.19
C GLY A 85 -2.52 47.54 4.49
N ILE A 86 -3.27 46.45 4.72
CA ILE A 86 -3.26 45.73 6.01
C ILE A 86 -1.90 45.07 6.30
N VAL A 87 -1.26 45.43 7.42
CA VAL A 87 0.02 44.86 7.86
C VAL A 87 -0.05 44.30 9.29
N PRO A 88 0.60 43.15 9.59
CA PRO A 88 0.66 42.60 10.93
C PRO A 88 1.48 43.48 11.89
N ASN A 89 1.14 43.45 13.18
CA ASN A 89 1.84 44.21 14.21
C ASN A 89 3.31 43.74 14.39
N GLU A 90 4.11 44.49 15.15
CA GLU A 90 5.56 44.22 15.28
C GLU A 90 5.89 42.83 15.90
N LYS A 91 5.06 42.30 16.81
CA LYS A 91 5.23 40.96 17.41
C LYS A 91 4.97 39.89 16.35
N THR A 92 3.85 39.99 15.65
CA THR A 92 3.40 39.05 14.62
C THR A 92 4.28 39.12 13.38
N ARG A 93 4.74 40.30 12.97
CA ARG A 93 5.71 40.47 11.87
C ARG A 93 7.08 39.85 12.16
N LYS A 94 7.58 39.93 13.39
CA LYS A 94 8.81 39.21 13.80
C LYS A 94 8.62 37.70 13.73
N LEU A 95 7.46 37.21 14.15
CA LEU A 95 7.10 35.79 14.07
C LEU A 95 6.95 35.31 12.61
N GLU A 96 6.33 36.13 11.74
CA GLU A 96 6.16 35.90 10.31
C GLU A 96 7.50 35.74 9.58
N ILE A 97 8.52 36.55 9.93
CA ILE A 97 9.88 36.42 9.37
C ILE A 97 10.50 35.07 9.78
N ALA A 98 10.45 34.72 11.07
CA ALA A 98 10.98 33.44 11.57
C ALA A 98 10.25 32.22 10.98
N PHE A 99 8.93 32.33 10.73
CA PHE A 99 8.15 31.32 10.01
C PHE A 99 8.60 31.17 8.55
N ASN A 100 8.84 32.27 7.82
CA ASN A 100 9.35 32.22 6.44
C ASN A 100 10.72 31.55 6.38
N GLU A 101 11.62 31.83 7.33
CA GLU A 101 12.93 31.16 7.42
C GLU A 101 12.80 29.66 7.71
N ALA A 102 11.96 29.28 8.68
CA ALA A 102 11.72 27.87 9.02
C ALA A 102 11.10 27.08 7.85
N PHE A 103 10.10 27.64 7.17
CA PHE A 103 9.44 26.96 6.05
C PHE A 103 10.24 26.99 4.74
N ASP A 104 11.19 27.91 4.55
CA ASP A 104 12.14 27.82 3.43
C ASP A 104 13.15 26.68 3.61
N VAL A 105 13.54 26.38 4.86
CA VAL A 105 14.31 25.17 5.20
C VAL A 105 13.46 23.90 4.97
N TYR A 106 12.22 23.86 5.48
CA TYR A 106 11.28 22.74 5.23
C TYR A 106 11.09 22.47 3.74
N ARG A 107 10.81 23.51 2.94
CA ARG A 107 10.72 23.46 1.48
C ARG A 107 12.00 22.88 0.87
N THR A 108 13.17 23.34 1.31
CA THR A 108 14.45 22.87 0.76
C THR A 108 14.69 21.39 1.05
N LEU A 109 14.30 20.90 2.22
CA LEU A 109 14.43 19.50 2.63
C LEU A 109 13.44 18.55 1.92
N TYR A 110 12.17 18.93 1.80
CA TYR A 110 11.11 18.04 1.27
C TYR A 110 10.82 18.21 -0.23
N TYR A 111 11.10 19.39 -0.80
CA TYR A 111 10.75 19.72 -2.19
C TYR A 111 11.95 19.93 -3.12
N GLU A 112 13.19 19.95 -2.60
CA GLU A 112 14.43 20.13 -3.39
C GLU A 112 14.34 21.28 -4.42
N GLY A 113 13.73 22.40 -4.03
CA GLY A 113 13.42 23.53 -4.92
C GLY A 113 12.03 24.10 -4.67
N GLY A 114 11.38 24.62 -5.71
CA GLY A 114 10.10 25.33 -5.58
C GLY A 114 10.24 26.68 -4.87
N ILE A 115 9.12 27.24 -4.45
CA ILE A 115 9.00 28.52 -3.72
C ILE A 115 8.12 28.29 -2.50
N SER A 116 8.37 29.00 -1.41
CA SER A 116 7.51 29.05 -0.22
C SER A 116 7.27 30.50 0.19
N SER A 117 6.19 30.74 0.92
CA SER A 117 5.90 32.02 1.57
C SER A 117 4.99 31.77 2.77
N VAL A 118 5.20 32.50 3.86
CA VAL A 118 4.28 32.49 5.01
C VAL A 118 3.77 33.89 5.25
N TYR A 119 2.47 34.01 5.48
CA TYR A 119 1.82 35.25 5.90
C TYR A 119 1.13 35.04 7.23
N LEU A 120 1.28 35.98 8.15
CA LEU A 120 0.53 36.03 9.39
C LEU A 120 -0.37 37.27 9.42
N TRP A 121 -1.48 37.17 10.14
CA TRP A 121 -2.33 38.29 10.53
C TRP A 121 -2.78 38.14 11.99
N ASP A 122 -3.11 39.27 12.60
CA ASP A 122 -3.52 39.33 14.00
C ASP A 122 -5.01 38.98 14.16
N LEU A 123 -5.36 38.42 15.33
CA LEU A 123 -6.74 38.18 15.76
C LEU A 123 -6.97 38.84 17.12
N ASP A 124 -8.22 39.17 17.47
CA ASP A 124 -8.59 39.80 18.75
C ASP A 124 -7.99 39.09 19.98
N ASN A 125 -7.90 37.76 19.92
CA ASN A 125 -7.32 36.90 20.95
C ASN A 125 -6.32 35.91 20.32
N GLY A 126 -5.33 36.37 19.54
CA GLY A 126 -4.26 35.52 19.02
C GLY A 126 -3.70 35.97 17.68
N PHE A 127 -3.29 34.99 16.87
CA PHE A 127 -2.89 35.22 15.49
C PHE A 127 -3.31 34.03 14.61
N ALA A 128 -3.35 34.27 13.31
CA ALA A 128 -3.50 33.24 12.30
C ALA A 128 -2.47 33.43 11.19
N GLY A 129 -2.38 32.46 10.30
CA GLY A 129 -1.49 32.54 9.16
C GLY A 129 -1.78 31.52 8.09
N VAL A 130 -1.10 31.67 6.96
CA VAL A 130 -1.08 30.68 5.89
C VAL A 130 0.37 30.37 5.51
N VAL A 131 0.71 29.08 5.47
CA VAL A 131 1.95 28.59 4.86
C VAL A 131 1.65 28.15 3.44
N LEU A 132 2.39 28.69 2.48
CA LEU A 132 2.26 28.41 1.06
C LEU A 132 3.53 27.72 0.55
N ILE A 133 3.36 26.65 -0.23
CA ILE A 133 4.44 25.99 -0.98
C ILE A 133 3.97 25.74 -2.40
N LYS A 134 4.82 26.05 -3.40
CA LYS A 134 4.60 25.74 -4.81
C LYS A 134 5.82 25.05 -5.39
N LYS A 135 5.62 23.88 -5.99
CA LYS A 135 6.65 23.15 -6.75
C LYS A 135 6.15 22.80 -8.15
N GLU A 136 6.74 23.44 -9.14
CA GLU A 136 6.53 23.13 -10.56
C GLU A 136 7.50 22.02 -11.01
N SER A 137 7.06 21.21 -11.98
CA SER A 137 7.85 20.13 -12.57
C SER A 137 8.61 20.60 -13.80
N LEU A 138 9.89 20.26 -13.90
CA LEU A 138 10.77 20.61 -15.03
C LEU A 138 10.67 19.64 -16.22
N LYS A 139 9.92 18.53 -16.09
CA LYS A 139 9.87 17.46 -17.11
C LYS A 139 8.49 17.28 -17.75
N ASN A 140 7.43 17.51 -16.98
CA ASN A 140 6.04 17.33 -17.39
C ASN A 140 5.28 18.60 -17.01
N ALA A 141 4.19 18.93 -17.71
CA ALA A 141 3.35 20.08 -17.40
C ALA A 141 2.52 19.83 -16.14
N GLY A 142 3.12 20.06 -14.97
CA GLY A 142 2.49 19.79 -13.69
C GLY A 142 3.08 20.60 -12.54
N TYR A 143 2.24 20.86 -11.56
CA TYR A 143 2.57 21.60 -10.35
C TYR A 143 1.88 20.99 -9.13
N TRP A 144 2.49 21.25 -7.98
CA TRP A 144 2.01 20.92 -6.66
C TRP A 144 1.95 22.22 -5.87
N ASP A 145 0.75 22.62 -5.47
CA ASP A 145 0.51 23.76 -4.58
C ASP A 145 0.01 23.22 -3.23
N SER A 146 0.46 23.84 -2.14
CA SER A 146 0.02 23.51 -0.77
C SER A 146 -0.25 24.78 0.00
N ILE A 147 -1.42 24.80 0.65
CA ILE A 147 -2.02 25.94 1.32
C ILE A 147 -2.42 25.46 2.72
N HIS A 148 -1.73 25.94 3.75
CA HIS A 148 -1.93 25.51 5.12
C HIS A 148 -2.35 26.70 5.97
N VAL A 149 -3.66 26.93 6.07
CA VAL A 149 -4.26 27.97 6.89
C VAL A 149 -4.34 27.47 8.33
N PHE A 150 -3.78 28.23 9.27
CA PHE A 150 -3.75 27.84 10.67
C PHE A 150 -4.09 28.99 11.61
N GLU A 151 -4.72 28.66 12.74
CA GLU A 151 -5.17 29.60 13.75
C GLU A 151 -4.59 29.22 15.12
N VAL A 152 -4.12 30.24 15.85
CA VAL A 152 -3.40 30.13 17.11
C VAL A 152 -4.02 31.12 18.11
N PRO A 153 -5.10 30.74 18.81
CA PRO A 153 -5.68 31.58 19.86
C PRO A 153 -4.69 31.74 21.02
N ASP A 154 -4.57 32.96 21.55
CA ASP A 154 -3.72 33.25 22.70
C ASP A 154 -4.38 32.66 23.96
N THR A 155 -3.79 31.61 24.51
CA THR A 155 -4.28 30.93 25.71
C THR A 155 -3.06 30.50 26.52
N SER A 156 -2.93 31.06 27.72
CA SER A 156 -1.65 31.27 28.42
C SER A 156 -0.96 30.02 29.00
N ARG A 157 -1.22 28.82 28.46
CA ARG A 157 -0.56 27.58 28.88
C ARG A 157 -0.71 26.43 27.89
N THR A 158 -1.88 26.31 27.28
CA THR A 158 -2.25 25.26 26.31
C THR A 158 -3.06 25.90 25.20
N VAL A 159 -2.58 25.80 23.97
CA VAL A 159 -3.22 26.41 22.79
C VAL A 159 -3.81 25.32 21.91
N ARG A 160 -5.07 25.51 21.48
CA ARG A 160 -5.70 24.69 20.44
C ARG A 160 -5.30 25.24 19.07
N TYR A 161 -4.40 24.55 18.41
CA TYR A 161 -4.04 24.83 17.02
C TYR A 161 -5.13 24.25 16.12
N ARG A 162 -5.76 25.09 15.29
CA ARG A 162 -6.59 24.65 14.16
C ARG A 162 -5.75 24.77 12.89
N LEU A 163 -5.70 23.71 12.09
CA LEU A 163 -5.00 23.68 10.81
C LEU A 163 -5.92 23.12 9.73
N THR A 164 -6.24 23.95 8.74
CA THR A 164 -6.90 23.56 7.49
C THR A 164 -5.86 23.55 6.38
N SER A 165 -5.70 22.41 5.72
CA SER A 165 -4.68 22.19 4.70
C SER A 165 -5.33 21.76 3.39
N THR A 166 -5.06 22.49 2.31
CA THR A 166 -5.41 22.12 0.94
C THR A 166 -4.15 21.84 0.14
N ILE A 167 -4.13 20.73 -0.60
CA ILE A 167 -3.17 20.51 -1.69
C ILE A 167 -3.92 20.58 -3.02
N ILE A 168 -3.37 21.30 -3.99
CA ILE A 168 -3.80 21.27 -5.39
C ILE A 168 -2.71 20.58 -6.20
N LEU A 169 -3.08 19.51 -6.90
CA LEU A 169 -2.20 18.72 -7.75
C LEU A 169 -2.66 18.80 -9.20
N HIS A 170 -1.77 19.20 -10.10
CA HIS A 170 -1.97 19.15 -11.54
C HIS A 170 -0.85 18.35 -12.20
N MET A 171 -1.19 17.35 -13.01
CA MET A 171 -0.24 16.49 -13.72
C MET A 171 -0.72 16.20 -15.14
N MET A 172 -0.24 16.98 -16.11
CA MET A 172 -0.39 16.66 -17.53
C MET A 172 0.86 15.93 -18.04
N THR A 173 0.64 14.79 -18.68
CA THR A 173 1.67 13.96 -19.34
C THR A 173 1.21 13.65 -20.76
N GLN A 174 2.13 13.70 -21.72
CA GLN A 174 1.86 13.41 -23.11
C GLN A 174 2.90 12.41 -23.66
N SER A 175 2.45 11.37 -24.35
CA SER A 175 3.33 10.44 -25.07
C SER A 175 2.59 9.76 -26.22
N ASP A 176 3.32 9.30 -27.23
CA ASP A 176 2.74 8.70 -28.44
C ASP A 176 1.91 7.42 -28.18
N LEU A 177 2.12 6.79 -27.01
CA LEU A 177 1.41 5.57 -26.59
C LEU A 177 0.19 5.84 -25.68
N LEU A 178 0.19 6.96 -24.95
CA LEU A 178 -0.90 7.32 -24.01
C LEU A 178 -1.78 8.46 -24.52
N GLY A 179 -1.37 9.14 -25.60
CA GLY A 179 -1.97 10.41 -26.02
C GLY A 179 -1.66 11.51 -25.00
N GLN A 180 -2.62 12.38 -24.75
CA GLN A 180 -2.58 13.40 -23.70
C GLN A 180 -3.40 12.93 -22.49
N MET A 181 -2.77 12.83 -21.33
CA MET A 181 -3.39 12.45 -20.07
C MET A 181 -3.25 13.60 -19.07
N ASN A 182 -4.36 14.05 -18.49
CA ASN A 182 -4.36 14.98 -17.35
C ASN A 182 -4.95 14.30 -16.10
N LEU A 183 -4.24 14.42 -14.98
CA LEU A 183 -4.72 14.13 -13.64
C LEU A 183 -4.64 15.42 -12.82
N SER A 184 -5.80 15.98 -12.45
CA SER A 184 -5.89 17.26 -11.74
C SER A 184 -6.91 17.23 -10.61
N GLY A 185 -6.66 17.97 -9.53
CA GLY A 185 -7.66 18.27 -8.49
C GLY A 185 -7.05 18.63 -7.15
N ASN A 186 -7.93 18.78 -6.16
CA ASN A 186 -7.58 19.24 -4.83
C ASN A 186 -8.01 18.24 -3.74
N ILE A 187 -7.38 18.36 -2.58
CA ILE A 187 -7.81 17.69 -1.34
C ILE A 187 -7.65 18.67 -0.19
N THR A 188 -8.71 18.86 0.59
CA THR A 188 -8.72 19.69 1.80
C THR A 188 -8.95 18.82 3.03
N ARG A 189 -8.18 19.06 4.10
CA ARG A 189 -8.29 18.37 5.39
C ARG A 189 -8.10 19.36 6.53
N GLN A 190 -8.89 19.20 7.60
CA GLN A 190 -8.76 19.96 8.84
C GLN A 190 -8.30 19.03 9.97
N ILE A 191 -7.48 19.56 10.88
CA ILE A 191 -7.11 18.95 12.16
C ILE A 191 -7.15 20.03 13.25
N GLU A 192 -7.52 19.62 14.46
CA GLU A 192 -7.39 20.45 15.66
C GLU A 192 -6.58 19.66 16.70
N GLN A 193 -5.61 20.32 17.33
CA GLN A 193 -4.76 19.70 18.37
C GLN A 193 -4.39 20.71 19.45
N GLU A 194 -4.53 20.30 20.71
CA GLU A 194 -4.11 21.08 21.87
C GLU A 194 -2.67 20.73 22.26
N LEU A 195 -1.82 21.74 22.41
CA LEU A 195 -0.41 21.60 22.78
C LEU A 195 -0.02 22.65 23.84
N PRO A 196 0.82 22.29 24.83
CA PRO A 196 1.35 23.25 25.79
C PRO A 196 2.34 24.20 25.11
N VAL A 197 2.39 25.46 25.51
CA VAL A 197 3.27 26.47 24.90
C VAL A 197 4.15 27.13 25.95
N ASP A 198 5.48 26.94 25.84
CA ASP A 198 6.47 27.56 26.72
C ASP A 198 6.94 28.93 26.22
N ASN A 199 7.18 29.06 24.91
CA ASN A 199 7.80 30.21 24.27
C ASN A 199 7.17 30.49 22.89
N SER A 200 7.30 31.72 22.37
CA SER A 200 6.80 32.10 21.03
C SER A 200 7.32 31.18 19.91
N ASN A 201 8.58 30.73 20.00
CA ASN A 201 9.18 29.82 19.03
C ASN A 201 8.54 28.42 19.05
N SER A 202 7.87 28.03 20.14
CA SER A 202 7.14 26.77 20.22
C SER A 202 5.95 26.75 19.25
N HIS A 203 5.32 27.90 18.95
CA HIS A 203 4.28 27.95 17.91
C HIS A 203 4.81 27.55 16.53
N ILE A 204 6.04 27.97 16.16
CA ILE A 204 6.68 27.59 14.90
C ILE A 204 6.91 26.07 14.88
N ALA A 205 7.43 25.50 15.96
CA ALA A 205 7.67 24.07 16.07
C ALA A 205 6.37 23.22 16.05
N HIS A 206 5.28 23.73 16.60
CA HIS A 206 3.99 23.02 16.61
C HIS A 206 3.29 23.08 15.26
N VAL A 207 3.19 24.27 14.64
CA VAL A 207 2.63 24.44 13.30
C VAL A 207 3.47 23.67 12.26
N GLY A 208 4.80 23.71 12.38
CA GLY A 208 5.71 22.93 11.52
C GLY A 208 5.40 21.43 11.54
N ARG A 209 5.30 20.82 12.73
CA ARG A 209 4.93 19.40 12.86
C ARG A 209 3.52 19.12 12.33
N LEU A 210 2.54 19.98 12.61
CA LEU A 210 1.16 19.78 12.15
C LEU A 210 1.06 19.81 10.61
N VAL A 211 1.80 20.72 9.96
CA VAL A 211 1.91 20.81 8.49
C VAL A 211 2.63 19.59 7.92
N GLU A 212 3.76 19.18 8.50
CA GLU A 212 4.54 17.99 8.10
C GLU A 212 3.71 16.70 8.17
N ASP A 213 3.07 16.45 9.32
CA ASP A 213 2.19 15.29 9.54
C ASP A 213 1.01 15.27 8.55
N MET A 214 0.42 16.44 8.26
CA MET A 214 -0.73 16.55 7.37
C MET A 214 -0.34 16.43 5.90
N GLU A 215 0.76 17.04 5.47
CA GLU A 215 1.33 16.85 4.12
C GLU A 215 1.58 15.37 3.84
N ILE A 216 2.24 14.64 4.76
CA ILE A 216 2.55 13.22 4.58
C ILE A 216 1.26 12.40 4.45
N LYS A 217 0.26 12.65 5.32
CA LYS A 217 -1.04 11.96 5.27
C LYS A 217 -1.79 12.25 3.97
N MET A 218 -1.85 13.50 3.54
CA MET A 218 -2.54 13.89 2.30
C MET A 218 -1.80 13.38 1.05
N ARG A 219 -0.46 13.39 1.04
CA ARG A 219 0.38 12.85 -0.05
C ARG A 219 0.11 11.35 -0.28
N ASN A 220 -0.05 10.58 0.79
CA ASN A 220 -0.41 9.17 0.72
C ASN A 220 -1.83 8.95 0.18
N ILE A 221 -2.81 9.75 0.62
CA ILE A 221 -4.19 9.71 0.10
C ILE A 221 -4.23 10.07 -1.38
N LEU A 222 -3.50 11.12 -1.80
CA LEU A 222 -3.38 11.50 -3.21
C LEU A 222 -2.80 10.35 -4.04
N GLN A 223 -1.76 9.67 -3.55
CA GLN A 223 -1.18 8.53 -4.27
C GLN A 223 -2.19 7.37 -4.46
N GLU A 224 -2.95 7.02 -3.42
CA GLU A 224 -3.98 5.97 -3.47
C GLU A 224 -5.12 6.33 -4.44
N VAL A 225 -5.60 7.57 -4.40
CA VAL A 225 -6.74 8.03 -5.21
C VAL A 225 -6.33 8.25 -6.67
N TYR A 226 -5.25 8.98 -6.93
CA TYR A 226 -4.86 9.41 -8.28
C TYR A 226 -4.12 8.37 -9.11
N PHE A 227 -3.55 7.33 -8.50
CA PHE A 227 -2.85 6.25 -9.22
C PHE A 227 -3.39 4.84 -8.95
N GLY A 228 -4.15 4.65 -7.87
CA GLY A 228 -4.94 3.44 -7.63
C GLY A 228 -6.33 3.57 -8.24
N LYS A 229 -7.24 4.28 -7.55
CA LYS A 229 -8.68 4.26 -7.87
C LYS A 229 -9.01 4.74 -9.29
N THR A 230 -8.38 5.79 -9.78
CA THR A 230 -8.51 6.26 -11.18
C THR A 230 -8.12 5.18 -12.20
N LYS A 231 -7.00 4.50 -11.96
CA LYS A 231 -6.46 3.43 -12.79
C LYS A 231 -7.38 2.21 -12.76
N ASP A 232 -7.90 1.84 -11.59
CA ASP A 232 -8.80 0.70 -11.44
C ASP A 232 -10.14 0.94 -12.16
N ILE A 233 -10.70 2.15 -12.06
CA ILE A 233 -11.89 2.59 -12.83
C ILE A 233 -11.60 2.52 -14.34
N CYS A 234 -10.47 3.04 -14.81
CA CYS A 234 -10.09 2.96 -16.23
C CYS A 234 -9.90 1.51 -16.71
N ASN A 235 -9.34 0.64 -15.87
CA ASN A 235 -9.19 -0.78 -16.15
C ASN A 235 -10.54 -1.49 -16.23
N GLU A 236 -11.48 -1.18 -15.32
CA GLU A 236 -12.83 -1.76 -15.32
C GLU A 236 -13.63 -1.35 -16.56
N LEU A 237 -13.67 -0.04 -16.85
CA LEU A 237 -14.36 0.53 -18.02
C LEU A 237 -13.84 -0.01 -19.37
N HIS A 238 -12.57 -0.41 -19.45
CA HIS A 238 -11.97 -1.00 -20.66
C HIS A 238 -11.66 -2.49 -20.51
N SER A 239 -12.17 -3.15 -19.47
CA SER A 239 -12.05 -4.59 -19.30
C SER A 239 -12.95 -5.31 -20.31
N ILE A 240 -12.37 -5.70 -21.44
CA ILE A 240 -12.86 -6.80 -22.25
C ILE A 240 -12.13 -8.05 -21.74
N PRO A 241 -12.71 -8.86 -20.84
CA PRO A 241 -12.05 -10.05 -20.37
C PRO A 241 -11.96 -11.01 -21.56
N LYS A 242 -10.76 -11.45 -21.91
CA LYS A 242 -10.65 -12.58 -22.84
C LYS A 242 -11.39 -13.76 -22.21
N LEU A 243 -12.23 -14.44 -22.97
CA LEU A 243 -13.08 -15.55 -22.50
C LEU A 243 -12.30 -16.69 -21.80
N SER A 244 -10.98 -16.75 -21.96
CA SER A 244 -10.07 -17.54 -21.14
C SER A 244 -9.98 -17.05 -19.70
N GLN A 245 -9.66 -15.77 -19.46
CA GLN A 245 -9.45 -15.19 -18.13
C GLN A 245 -10.71 -15.21 -17.26
N GLN A 246 -11.90 -15.00 -17.84
CA GLN A 246 -13.16 -15.18 -17.11
C GLN A 246 -13.36 -16.63 -16.66
N LYS A 247 -13.07 -17.61 -17.52
CA LYS A 247 -13.12 -19.04 -17.16
C LYS A 247 -12.06 -19.41 -16.12
N GLU A 248 -10.90 -18.79 -16.19
CA GLU A 248 -9.76 -19.03 -15.29
C GLU A 248 -10.01 -18.43 -13.89
N GLY A 249 -10.51 -17.20 -13.80
CA GLY A 249 -11.00 -16.61 -12.54
C GLY A 249 -12.16 -17.42 -11.93
N THR A 250 -13.11 -17.88 -12.76
CA THR A 250 -14.18 -18.80 -12.32
C THR A 250 -13.63 -20.15 -11.85
N ARG A 251 -12.49 -20.62 -12.39
CA ARG A 251 -11.81 -21.83 -11.90
C ARG A 251 -11.13 -21.56 -10.56
N LEU A 252 -10.42 -20.43 -10.43
CA LEU A 252 -9.74 -20.03 -9.19
C LEU A 252 -10.72 -19.84 -8.03
N GLN A 253 -11.86 -19.18 -8.23
CA GLN A 253 -12.91 -19.08 -7.21
C GLN A 253 -13.51 -20.45 -6.82
N LYS A 254 -13.62 -21.41 -7.75
CA LYS A 254 -13.97 -22.81 -7.43
C LYS A 254 -12.86 -23.59 -6.74
N GLU A 255 -11.61 -23.14 -6.89
CA GLU A 255 -10.44 -23.70 -6.26
C GLU A 255 -10.16 -23.12 -4.86
N GLU A 256 -10.86 -22.05 -4.47
CA GLU A 256 -10.82 -21.42 -3.14
C GLU A 256 -11.80 -22.09 -2.15
N TYR A 257 -12.92 -22.63 -2.65
CA TYR A 257 -13.84 -23.50 -1.89
C TYR A 257 -13.35 -24.95 -1.78
N LYS A 258 -12.12 -25.16 -1.29
CA LYS A 258 -11.57 -26.50 -0.99
C LYS A 258 -11.65 -26.77 0.52
N MET A 259 -12.50 -27.73 0.93
CA MET A 259 -12.45 -28.30 2.28
C MET A 259 -11.04 -28.84 2.57
N ASP A 260 -10.46 -28.45 3.71
CA ASP A 260 -9.13 -28.91 4.09
C ASP A 260 -9.12 -30.40 4.52
N ILE A 261 -7.95 -31.06 4.45
CA ILE A 261 -7.74 -32.44 4.87
C ILE A 261 -8.16 -32.69 6.33
N VAL A 262 -8.07 -31.68 7.21
CA VAL A 262 -8.56 -31.76 8.59
C VAL A 262 -10.09 -31.86 8.62
N GLU A 263 -10.80 -31.19 7.73
CA GLU A 263 -12.27 -31.20 7.67
C GLU A 263 -12.81 -32.46 7.00
N VAL A 264 -12.16 -32.92 5.92
CA VAL A 264 -12.47 -34.21 5.31
C VAL A 264 -12.28 -35.35 6.33
N ARG A 265 -11.27 -35.26 7.21
CA ARG A 265 -11.09 -36.19 8.35
C ARG A 265 -12.17 -36.07 9.43
N LYS A 266 -12.72 -34.88 9.70
CA LYS A 266 -13.88 -34.71 10.61
C LYS A 266 -15.12 -35.37 10.01
N VAL A 267 -15.48 -35.03 8.78
CA VAL A 267 -16.65 -35.58 8.07
C VAL A 267 -16.56 -37.09 7.94
N HIS A 268 -15.38 -37.63 7.65
CA HIS A 268 -15.15 -39.09 7.62
C HIS A 268 -15.41 -39.78 8.97
N LYS A 269 -14.99 -39.21 10.09
CA LYS A 269 -15.30 -39.74 11.44
C LYS A 269 -16.81 -39.73 11.74
N VAL A 270 -17.51 -38.66 11.37
CA VAL A 270 -18.97 -38.58 11.55
C VAL A 270 -19.68 -39.63 10.66
N LEU A 271 -19.23 -39.82 9.42
CA LEU A 271 -19.77 -40.86 8.53
C LEU A 271 -19.54 -42.27 9.08
N GLN A 272 -18.36 -42.56 9.65
CA GLN A 272 -18.09 -43.83 10.31
C GLN A 272 -18.99 -44.07 11.53
N LYS A 273 -19.24 -43.05 12.35
CA LYS A 273 -20.16 -43.15 13.48
C LYS A 273 -21.61 -43.36 13.01
N ALA A 274 -22.10 -42.55 12.06
CA ALA A 274 -23.45 -42.69 11.52
C ALA A 274 -23.70 -44.06 10.88
N PHE A 275 -22.67 -44.68 10.29
CA PHE A 275 -22.71 -46.05 9.77
C PHE A 275 -22.82 -47.12 10.87
N GLN A 276 -22.17 -46.92 12.03
CA GLN A 276 -22.32 -47.78 13.21
C GLN A 276 -23.72 -47.62 13.84
N ASP A 277 -24.14 -46.37 14.04
CA ASP A 277 -25.44 -46.00 14.63
C ASP A 277 -26.65 -46.26 13.69
N ARG A 278 -26.40 -46.74 12.46
CA ARG A 278 -27.39 -46.93 11.37
C ARG A 278 -28.25 -45.69 11.05
N ASN A 279 -27.75 -44.48 11.30
CA ASN A 279 -28.51 -43.24 11.09
C ASN A 279 -28.56 -42.88 9.60
N GLN A 280 -29.62 -43.31 8.92
CA GLN A 280 -29.79 -43.18 7.47
C GLN A 280 -29.79 -41.71 6.99
N MET A 281 -30.42 -40.79 7.73
CA MET A 281 -30.49 -39.37 7.34
C MET A 281 -29.10 -38.72 7.35
N VAL A 282 -28.35 -38.89 8.44
CA VAL A 282 -27.00 -38.33 8.56
C VAL A 282 -26.04 -38.92 7.51
N ILE A 283 -26.23 -40.17 7.10
CA ILE A 283 -25.49 -40.77 5.97
C ILE A 283 -25.83 -40.07 4.65
N ILE A 284 -27.12 -39.80 4.37
CA ILE A 284 -27.57 -39.12 3.14
C ILE A 284 -27.02 -37.69 3.08
N ASP A 285 -27.13 -36.92 4.17
CA ASP A 285 -26.67 -35.53 4.23
C ASP A 285 -25.16 -35.43 3.99
N ILE A 286 -24.37 -36.31 4.64
CA ILE A 286 -22.91 -36.35 4.45
C ILE A 286 -22.54 -36.79 3.03
N LEU A 287 -23.25 -37.75 2.42
CA LEU A 287 -22.97 -38.15 1.04
C LEU A 287 -23.30 -37.02 0.05
N ASN A 288 -24.37 -36.25 0.27
CA ASN A 288 -24.69 -35.08 -0.55
C ASN A 288 -23.65 -33.95 -0.39
N LEU A 289 -23.16 -33.71 0.83
CA LEU A 289 -22.07 -32.77 1.10
C LEU A 289 -20.79 -33.17 0.35
N LEU A 290 -20.37 -34.44 0.48
CA LEU A 290 -19.20 -35.01 -0.21
C LEU A 290 -19.34 -35.03 -1.74
N LYS A 291 -20.57 -35.13 -2.27
CA LYS A 291 -20.85 -35.06 -3.72
C LYS A 291 -20.65 -33.65 -4.28
N LYS A 292 -20.95 -32.62 -3.48
CA LYS A 292 -20.99 -31.20 -3.85
C LYS A 292 -19.65 -30.50 -3.64
N GLU A 293 -18.97 -30.73 -2.52
CA GLU A 293 -17.91 -29.83 -2.00
C GLU A 293 -16.50 -30.46 -1.96
N VAL A 294 -16.31 -31.65 -2.54
CA VAL A 294 -15.00 -32.31 -2.64
C VAL A 294 -14.63 -32.60 -4.09
N ILE A 295 -13.54 -31.98 -4.56
CA ILE A 295 -12.77 -32.40 -5.74
C ILE A 295 -11.61 -33.29 -5.24
N VAL A 296 -11.43 -34.45 -5.86
CA VAL A 296 -10.65 -35.54 -5.24
C VAL A 296 -9.24 -35.68 -5.81
N SER A 297 -8.26 -35.78 -4.91
CA SER A 297 -6.87 -36.13 -5.20
C SER A 297 -6.49 -37.51 -4.66
N GLU A 298 -5.43 -38.10 -5.22
CA GLU A 298 -4.96 -39.46 -4.88
C GLU A 298 -4.53 -39.57 -3.41
N SER A 299 -3.79 -38.57 -2.92
CA SER A 299 -3.39 -38.47 -1.50
C SER A 299 -4.60 -38.32 -0.57
N LEU A 300 -5.58 -37.49 -0.91
CA LEU A 300 -6.76 -37.27 -0.06
C LEU A 300 -7.54 -38.57 0.20
N LEU A 301 -7.72 -39.44 -0.81
CA LEU A 301 -8.40 -40.73 -0.60
C LEU A 301 -7.61 -41.72 0.25
N ILE A 302 -6.27 -41.73 0.09
CA ILE A 302 -5.36 -42.64 0.81
C ILE A 302 -5.24 -42.20 2.28
N ASP A 303 -4.94 -40.92 2.53
CA ASP A 303 -4.67 -40.35 3.85
C ASP A 303 -5.89 -40.22 4.76
N THR A 304 -7.10 -40.23 4.17
CA THR A 304 -8.38 -40.20 4.90
C THR A 304 -9.06 -41.57 4.98
N LYS A 305 -8.72 -42.51 4.09
CA LYS A 305 -9.43 -43.79 3.90
C LYS A 305 -10.93 -43.62 3.60
N LEU A 306 -11.36 -42.42 3.18
CA LEU A 306 -12.75 -42.09 2.88
C LEU A 306 -13.30 -42.95 1.74
N GLY A 307 -12.51 -43.17 0.68
CA GLY A 307 -12.87 -44.00 -0.47
C GLY A 307 -13.22 -45.45 -0.11
N ILE A 308 -12.57 -46.02 0.91
CA ILE A 308 -12.90 -47.36 1.43
C ILE A 308 -14.25 -47.36 2.16
N THR A 309 -14.58 -46.25 2.81
CA THR A 309 -15.81 -46.11 3.62
C THR A 309 -17.02 -45.86 2.73
N VAL A 310 -16.93 -44.95 1.75
CA VAL A 310 -17.96 -44.75 0.72
C VAL A 310 -18.07 -45.99 -0.19
N GLY A 311 -16.97 -46.69 -0.45
CA GLY A 311 -16.96 -47.98 -1.16
C GLY A 311 -17.78 -49.08 -0.48
N LYS A 312 -17.89 -49.07 0.87
CA LYS A 312 -18.76 -49.99 1.63
C LYS A 312 -20.24 -49.58 1.55
N LEU A 313 -20.54 -48.28 1.61
CA LEU A 313 -21.91 -47.75 1.48
C LEU A 313 -22.56 -48.09 0.14
N ARG A 314 -21.76 -48.38 -0.89
CA ARG A 314 -22.21 -48.84 -2.22
C ARG A 314 -23.05 -50.12 -2.22
N ASN A 315 -22.95 -50.93 -1.16
CA ASN A 315 -23.71 -52.17 -0.95
C ASN A 315 -24.62 -52.08 0.30
N TYR A 316 -25.00 -50.87 0.72
CA TYR A 316 -25.90 -50.66 1.86
C TYR A 316 -27.33 -51.15 1.57
N SER A 317 -28.10 -51.45 2.62
CA SER A 317 -29.45 -52.01 2.50
C SER A 317 -30.44 -51.05 1.85
N GLU A 318 -30.30 -49.75 2.09
CA GLU A 318 -31.11 -48.73 1.41
C GLU A 318 -30.61 -48.46 0.00
N LYS A 319 -31.48 -48.71 -0.98
CA LYS A 319 -31.18 -48.51 -2.40
C LYS A 319 -30.71 -47.08 -2.70
N TYR A 320 -31.35 -46.07 -2.10
CA TYR A 320 -31.00 -44.66 -2.32
C TYR A 320 -29.58 -44.31 -1.85
N ILE A 321 -29.19 -44.76 -0.66
CA ILE A 321 -27.82 -44.58 -0.12
C ILE A 321 -26.81 -45.34 -0.97
N ALA A 322 -27.14 -46.58 -1.37
CA ALA A 322 -26.28 -47.40 -2.21
C ALA A 322 -26.06 -46.77 -3.61
N ASP A 323 -27.10 -46.21 -4.22
CA ASP A 323 -27.03 -45.58 -5.54
C ASP A 323 -26.29 -44.22 -5.50
N LEU A 324 -26.52 -43.40 -4.47
CA LEU A 324 -25.77 -42.16 -4.23
C LEU A 324 -24.26 -42.45 -4.03
N ALA A 325 -23.92 -43.51 -3.28
CA ALA A 325 -22.53 -43.95 -3.11
C ALA A 325 -21.91 -44.51 -4.41
N LYS A 326 -22.69 -45.15 -5.31
CA LYS A 326 -22.23 -45.56 -6.65
C LYS A 326 -21.87 -44.34 -7.50
N GLU A 327 -22.71 -43.32 -7.48
CA GLU A 327 -22.53 -42.10 -8.27
C GLU A 327 -21.27 -41.32 -7.83
N ILE A 328 -21.07 -41.14 -6.52
CA ILE A 328 -19.88 -40.49 -5.95
C ILE A 328 -18.60 -41.25 -6.31
N VAL A 329 -18.60 -42.58 -6.18
CA VAL A 329 -17.44 -43.43 -6.55
C VAL A 329 -17.20 -43.45 -8.07
N LYS A 330 -18.22 -43.23 -8.90
CA LYS A 330 -18.06 -43.05 -10.34
C LYS A 330 -17.38 -41.71 -10.65
N LYS A 331 -17.93 -40.60 -10.13
CA LYS A 331 -17.37 -39.24 -10.29
C LYS A 331 -15.89 -39.18 -9.89
N TRP A 332 -15.55 -39.68 -8.70
CA TRP A 332 -14.16 -39.69 -8.21
C TRP A 332 -13.21 -40.52 -9.09
N LYS A 333 -13.68 -41.56 -9.78
CA LYS A 333 -12.86 -42.31 -10.76
C LYS A 333 -12.66 -41.54 -12.07
N GLU A 334 -13.66 -40.78 -12.48
CA GLU A 334 -13.59 -39.94 -13.69
C GLU A 334 -12.62 -38.76 -13.44
N ASP A 335 -12.72 -38.09 -12.30
CA ASP A 335 -11.76 -37.06 -11.84
C ASP A 335 -10.32 -37.61 -11.77
N MET A 336 -10.13 -38.79 -11.16
CA MET A 336 -8.83 -39.47 -11.06
C MET A 336 -8.21 -39.82 -12.43
N ASN A 337 -9.04 -40.16 -13.42
CA ASN A 337 -8.58 -40.48 -14.77
C ASN A 337 -8.24 -39.22 -15.58
N ALA A 338 -8.97 -38.12 -15.38
CA ALA A 338 -8.64 -36.82 -15.98
C ALA A 338 -7.24 -36.36 -15.56
N MET A 339 -6.95 -36.33 -14.25
CA MET A 339 -5.63 -35.95 -13.71
C MET A 339 -4.48 -36.86 -14.21
N LYS A 340 -4.76 -38.14 -14.49
CA LYS A 340 -3.76 -39.08 -15.04
C LYS A 340 -3.52 -38.91 -16.53
N ASN A 341 -4.48 -38.35 -17.28
CA ASN A 341 -4.29 -37.94 -18.67
C ASN A 341 -3.56 -36.59 -18.78
N GLU A 342 -3.84 -35.63 -17.91
CA GLU A 342 -3.11 -34.34 -17.85
C GLU A 342 -1.61 -34.56 -17.58
N LYS A 343 -1.27 -35.41 -16.59
CA LYS A 343 0.12 -35.80 -16.31
C LYS A 343 0.81 -36.56 -17.45
N LYS A 344 0.05 -37.20 -18.35
CA LYS A 344 0.60 -37.79 -19.58
C LYS A 344 0.87 -36.73 -20.64
N ALA A 345 -0.04 -35.77 -20.84
CA ALA A 345 0.18 -34.66 -21.77
C ALA A 345 1.46 -33.86 -21.42
N SER A 346 1.63 -33.49 -20.15
CA SER A 346 2.84 -32.79 -19.68
C SER A 346 4.14 -33.60 -19.77
N SER A 347 4.06 -34.92 -20.00
CA SER A 347 5.24 -35.80 -20.13
C SER A 347 5.77 -35.94 -21.56
N MET A 348 5.12 -35.30 -22.54
CA MET A 348 5.42 -35.49 -23.97
C MET A 348 6.24 -34.36 -24.60
N GLU A 349 6.40 -33.23 -23.92
CA GLU A 349 7.20 -32.07 -24.40
C GLU A 349 8.64 -32.04 -23.86
N ASN A 350 8.98 -32.86 -22.86
CA ASN A 350 10.31 -32.90 -22.24
C ASN A 350 11.02 -34.25 -22.50
N LYS A 351 11.60 -34.41 -23.70
CA LYS A 351 12.38 -35.62 -24.06
C LYS A 351 13.59 -35.36 -24.99
N ALA A 352 14.51 -34.51 -24.52
CA ALA A 352 15.93 -34.51 -24.86
C ALA A 352 16.69 -33.78 -23.72
N ASP A 353 17.74 -34.32 -23.09
CA ASP A 353 18.33 -35.66 -23.21
C ASP A 353 18.81 -36.20 -21.84
N MET A 354 19.37 -37.40 -21.78
CA MET A 354 19.42 -38.24 -20.57
C MET A 354 20.83 -38.52 -19.97
N LEU A 355 20.88 -38.73 -18.63
CA LEU A 355 21.95 -39.44 -17.85
C LEU A 355 23.33 -38.74 -17.74
N THR A 356 24.27 -39.00 -16.79
CA THR A 356 24.47 -39.94 -15.65
C THR A 356 25.48 -39.27 -14.66
N ILE A 357 25.79 -39.66 -13.39
CA ILE A 357 25.42 -40.73 -12.43
C ILE A 357 25.65 -40.20 -10.97
N ALA A 358 25.57 -41.05 -9.94
CA ALA A 358 25.93 -40.80 -8.52
C ALA A 358 26.64 -42.06 -7.91
N PRO A 359 26.98 -42.20 -6.60
CA PRO A 359 27.02 -41.28 -5.45
C PRO A 359 28.45 -41.29 -4.80
N GLU A 360 28.84 -41.33 -3.49
CA GLU A 360 28.20 -41.27 -2.14
C GLU A 360 29.25 -41.02 -1.00
N LEU A 361 28.88 -40.33 0.11
CA LEU A 361 29.48 -40.34 1.49
C LEU A 361 31.00 -39.95 1.66
N SER A 362 31.60 -39.69 2.84
CA SER A 362 31.25 -39.99 4.25
C SER A 362 31.96 -39.11 5.35
N VAL A 363 31.29 -38.88 6.50
CA VAL A 363 31.79 -38.59 7.90
C VAL A 363 32.54 -37.27 8.25
N ALA A 364 32.44 -36.88 9.54
CA ALA A 364 32.97 -35.71 10.28
C ALA A 364 34.48 -35.84 10.67
N ASP A 365 35.18 -34.95 11.41
CA ASP A 365 34.75 -34.06 12.53
C ASP A 365 35.71 -32.86 12.83
N THR A 366 35.23 -31.87 13.60
CA THR A 366 35.91 -30.87 14.47
C THR A 366 37.37 -30.44 14.15
N SER A 367 37.58 -29.30 13.47
CA SER A 367 38.11 -28.02 14.05
C SER A 367 39.41 -28.11 14.89
N GLN A 368 40.47 -27.35 14.60
CA GLN A 368 40.56 -25.88 14.82
C GLN A 368 41.64 -25.17 13.95
N LYS A 369 41.65 -23.83 14.05
CA LYS A 369 42.64 -22.82 13.59
C LYS A 369 42.42 -22.21 12.19
N THR A 370 42.77 -20.92 12.12
CA THR A 370 42.48 -19.95 11.05
C THR A 370 43.47 -20.04 9.89
N ARG A 371 43.00 -19.75 8.67
CA ARG A 371 43.87 -19.44 7.52
C ARG A 371 44.05 -17.93 7.42
N ASP A 372 45.30 -17.47 7.44
CA ASP A 372 45.63 -16.06 7.21
C ASP A 372 45.30 -15.64 5.77
N SER A 373 44.85 -14.40 5.62
CA SER A 373 44.25 -13.86 4.39
C SER A 373 45.27 -13.48 3.30
N THR A 374 46.42 -14.17 3.21
CA THR A 374 47.54 -13.77 2.36
C THR A 374 48.16 -14.96 1.61
N THR A 375 48.40 -14.79 0.31
CA THR A 375 49.22 -15.66 -0.55
C THR A 375 48.64 -17.05 -0.90
N TYR A 376 47.59 -17.09 -1.74
CA TYR A 376 47.45 -18.18 -2.71
C TYR A 376 46.91 -17.70 -4.06
N CYS A 377 47.80 -17.64 -5.06
CA CYS A 377 47.53 -17.75 -6.49
C CYS A 377 46.32 -17.00 -7.09
N ILE A 378 46.42 -15.67 -7.22
CA ILE A 378 45.61 -14.93 -8.21
C ILE A 378 46.48 -14.61 -9.43
N GLN A 379 46.25 -15.34 -10.51
CA GLN A 379 46.66 -14.92 -11.85
C GLN A 379 45.87 -13.65 -12.20
N LYS A 380 46.55 -12.54 -12.50
CA LYS A 380 45.89 -11.40 -13.14
C LYS A 380 45.44 -11.85 -14.54
N ASN A 381 44.22 -11.50 -14.94
CA ASN A 381 43.48 -12.02 -16.10
C ASN A 381 42.81 -13.38 -15.82
N ILE A 382 41.86 -13.40 -14.88
CA ILE A 382 40.90 -14.51 -14.73
C ILE A 382 39.79 -14.41 -15.80
N THR A 383 39.30 -13.20 -16.06
CA THR A 383 38.22 -12.89 -17.01
C THR A 383 38.66 -12.02 -18.18
N GLY A 384 39.84 -11.39 -18.07
CA GLY A 384 40.34 -10.37 -19.00
C GLY A 384 39.89 -8.93 -18.68
N ASP A 385 38.86 -8.73 -17.86
CA ASP A 385 38.44 -7.39 -17.39
C ASP A 385 38.93 -7.14 -15.95
N LYS A 386 39.69 -6.05 -15.78
CA LYS A 386 40.19 -5.58 -14.47
C LYS A 386 39.08 -5.30 -13.46
N VAL A 387 37.88 -4.95 -13.90
CA VAL A 387 36.72 -4.70 -13.02
C VAL A 387 36.14 -6.03 -12.51
N ARG A 388 35.99 -7.04 -13.39
CA ARG A 388 35.50 -8.38 -13.03
C ARG A 388 36.49 -9.13 -12.14
N ASP A 389 37.77 -9.15 -12.50
CA ASP A 389 38.82 -9.79 -11.68
C ASP A 389 38.85 -9.20 -10.24
N ASN A 390 38.63 -7.90 -10.07
CA ASN A 390 38.51 -7.26 -8.76
C ASN A 390 37.21 -7.64 -8.03
N CYS A 391 36.08 -7.80 -8.72
CA CYS A 391 34.83 -8.27 -8.13
C CYS A 391 34.92 -9.74 -7.68
N VAL A 392 35.49 -10.63 -8.50
CA VAL A 392 35.77 -12.03 -8.14
C VAL A 392 36.66 -12.10 -6.89
N HIS A 393 37.71 -11.29 -6.82
CA HIS A 393 38.59 -11.22 -5.64
C HIS A 393 37.87 -10.75 -4.36
N LEU A 394 36.98 -9.75 -4.46
CA LEU A 394 36.18 -9.28 -3.32
C LEU A 394 35.22 -10.36 -2.80
N ILE A 395 34.56 -11.11 -3.69
CA ILE A 395 33.68 -12.22 -3.32
C ILE A 395 34.50 -13.39 -2.72
N TYR A 396 35.62 -13.75 -3.35
CA TYR A 396 36.54 -14.78 -2.85
C TYR A 396 36.99 -14.51 -1.41
N ASN A 397 37.46 -13.29 -1.09
CA ASN A 397 37.94 -12.95 0.24
C ASN A 397 36.85 -13.04 1.33
N VAL A 398 35.58 -12.79 0.97
CA VAL A 398 34.44 -12.93 1.88
C VAL A 398 34.06 -14.40 2.08
N LEU A 399 34.08 -15.22 1.03
CA LEU A 399 33.80 -16.65 1.12
C LEU A 399 34.90 -17.41 1.89
N VAL A 400 36.17 -16.99 1.77
CA VAL A 400 37.29 -17.60 2.51
C VAL A 400 37.14 -17.48 4.03
N TYR A 401 36.60 -16.35 4.53
CA TYR A 401 36.70 -15.90 5.93
C TYR A 401 36.29 -16.91 7.01
N ASP A 402 35.25 -17.71 6.76
CA ASP A 402 34.76 -18.77 7.68
C ASP A 402 34.84 -20.19 7.09
N SER A 403 35.56 -20.37 5.97
CA SER A 403 35.55 -21.62 5.20
C SER A 403 36.63 -22.62 5.62
N LYS A 404 36.30 -23.92 5.52
CA LYS A 404 37.26 -25.04 5.62
C LYS A 404 37.55 -25.71 4.25
N GLU A 405 36.95 -25.21 3.17
CA GLU A 405 37.09 -25.79 1.83
C GLU A 405 38.46 -25.54 1.17
N SER A 406 38.67 -26.15 0.00
CA SER A 406 39.81 -25.85 -0.86
C SER A 406 39.66 -24.48 -1.53
N ASN A 407 40.76 -23.71 -1.54
CA ASN A 407 40.82 -22.39 -2.18
C ASN A 407 40.38 -22.44 -3.66
N THR A 408 40.60 -23.56 -4.35
CA THR A 408 40.18 -23.78 -5.74
C THR A 408 38.67 -23.90 -5.90
N ALA A 409 37.96 -24.55 -4.98
CA ALA A 409 36.49 -24.65 -4.99
C ALA A 409 35.81 -23.32 -4.64
N ILE A 410 36.40 -22.56 -3.70
CA ILE A 410 35.93 -21.20 -3.37
C ILE A 410 36.13 -20.26 -4.56
N LEU A 411 37.28 -20.36 -5.26
CA LEU A 411 37.55 -19.56 -6.45
C LEU A 411 36.63 -19.93 -7.64
N SER A 412 36.29 -21.20 -7.86
CA SER A 412 35.35 -21.56 -8.92
C SER A 412 33.93 -21.05 -8.63
N LYS A 413 33.48 -21.13 -7.37
CA LYS A 413 32.20 -20.54 -6.92
C LYS A 413 32.18 -19.01 -7.10
N ALA A 414 33.27 -18.32 -6.75
CA ALA A 414 33.40 -16.87 -6.97
C ALA A 414 33.39 -16.47 -8.45
N LYS A 415 34.02 -17.27 -9.35
CA LYS A 415 33.93 -17.07 -10.81
C LYS A 415 32.51 -17.28 -11.33
N ALA A 416 31.82 -18.33 -10.89
CA ALA A 416 30.47 -18.63 -11.34
C ALA A 416 29.46 -17.54 -10.95
N ILE A 417 29.62 -16.93 -9.77
CA ILE A 417 28.79 -15.78 -9.34
C ILE A 417 29.02 -14.57 -10.27
N ASP A 418 30.28 -14.23 -10.55
CA ASP A 418 30.63 -13.14 -11.48
C ASP A 418 30.11 -13.38 -12.90
N GLU A 419 30.29 -14.58 -13.44
CA GLU A 419 29.83 -14.95 -14.78
C GLU A 419 28.29 -14.90 -14.88
N TYR A 420 27.57 -15.42 -13.88
CA TYR A 420 26.11 -15.36 -13.87
C TYR A 420 25.60 -13.90 -13.80
N VAL A 421 26.20 -13.04 -12.96
CA VAL A 421 25.81 -11.62 -12.87
C VAL A 421 26.20 -10.85 -14.12
N PHE A 422 27.35 -11.12 -14.72
CA PHE A 422 27.79 -10.52 -15.98
C PHE A 422 26.85 -10.85 -17.14
N ASN A 423 26.45 -12.12 -17.26
CA ASN A 423 25.49 -12.57 -18.28
C ASN A 423 24.09 -11.97 -18.01
N SER A 424 23.67 -11.87 -16.75
CA SER A 424 22.41 -11.22 -16.36
C SER A 424 22.39 -9.71 -16.61
N CYS A 425 23.55 -9.05 -16.63
CA CYS A 425 23.71 -7.60 -16.85
C CYS A 425 24.12 -7.26 -18.29
N SER A 426 23.63 -8.02 -19.28
CA SER A 426 23.85 -7.78 -20.71
C SER A 426 25.33 -7.68 -21.13
N HIS A 427 26.21 -8.43 -20.45
CA HIS A 427 27.66 -8.50 -20.69
C HIS A 427 28.40 -7.15 -20.62
N LYS A 428 27.97 -6.22 -19.75
CA LYS A 428 28.65 -4.93 -19.52
C LYS A 428 29.07 -4.72 -18.07
N THR A 429 30.27 -4.18 -17.84
CA THR A 429 30.79 -3.84 -16.50
C THR A 429 30.39 -2.43 -16.02
N ASP A 430 29.17 -2.03 -16.37
CA ASP A 430 28.53 -0.75 -16.05
C ASP A 430 27.99 -0.67 -14.60
N GLY A 431 27.38 0.47 -14.28
CA GLY A 431 26.72 0.75 -12.99
C GLY A 431 25.89 -0.40 -12.38
N PRO A 432 24.90 -1.00 -13.09
CA PRO A 432 24.04 -2.04 -12.51
C PRO A 432 24.80 -3.31 -12.12
N TYR A 433 25.75 -3.76 -12.95
CA TYR A 433 26.65 -4.88 -12.63
C TYR A 433 27.45 -4.58 -11.34
N ARG A 434 28.05 -3.38 -11.24
CA ARG A 434 28.82 -2.97 -10.04
C ARG A 434 27.94 -2.87 -8.80
N GLN A 435 26.69 -2.40 -8.94
CA GLN A 435 25.73 -2.29 -7.85
C GLN A 435 25.28 -3.68 -7.35
N LYS A 436 24.98 -4.62 -8.26
CA LYS A 436 24.60 -5.99 -7.91
C LYS A 436 25.75 -6.73 -7.22
N MET A 437 26.98 -6.64 -7.72
CA MET A 437 28.14 -7.27 -7.09
C MET A 437 28.48 -6.64 -5.71
N ARG A 438 28.31 -5.33 -5.54
CA ARG A 438 28.40 -4.68 -4.21
C ARG A 438 27.32 -5.17 -3.25
N SER A 439 26.08 -5.34 -3.72
CA SER A 439 24.99 -5.88 -2.90
C SER A 439 25.27 -7.31 -2.45
N LEU A 440 25.71 -8.19 -3.37
CA LEU A 440 26.08 -9.57 -3.03
C LEU A 440 27.26 -9.61 -2.04
N PHE A 441 28.29 -8.80 -2.25
CA PHE A 441 29.43 -8.67 -1.33
C PHE A 441 29.00 -8.24 0.08
N LEU A 442 28.11 -7.25 0.22
CA LEU A 442 27.66 -6.77 1.52
C LEU A 442 26.83 -7.82 2.28
N ASN A 443 25.89 -8.50 1.60
CA ASN A 443 25.08 -9.55 2.22
C ASN A 443 25.94 -10.76 2.63
N LEU A 444 26.85 -11.21 1.76
CA LEU A 444 27.78 -12.30 2.07
C LEU A 444 28.78 -11.94 3.18
N LYS A 445 29.10 -10.64 3.38
CA LYS A 445 30.02 -10.15 4.42
C LYS A 445 29.37 -10.00 5.80
N ASP A 446 28.06 -10.10 5.92
CA ASP A 446 27.39 -9.89 7.22
C ASP A 446 27.87 -10.92 8.27
N LYS A 447 28.33 -10.41 9.41
CA LYS A 447 28.76 -11.24 10.54
C LYS A 447 27.58 -11.94 11.22
N ASN A 448 26.38 -11.38 11.08
CA ASN A 448 25.15 -11.88 11.69
C ASN A 448 24.42 -12.92 10.80
N ASN A 449 24.95 -13.23 9.61
CA ASN A 449 24.43 -14.27 8.72
C ASN A 449 25.54 -15.20 8.17
N PRO A 450 26.28 -15.93 9.03
CA PRO A 450 27.29 -16.90 8.58
C PRO A 450 26.67 -18.05 7.79
N THR A 451 25.41 -18.39 8.05
CA THR A 451 24.64 -19.41 7.32
C THR A 451 24.52 -19.10 5.82
N LEU A 452 24.41 -17.84 5.41
CA LEU A 452 24.37 -17.50 3.98
C LEU A 452 25.70 -17.82 3.27
N ARG A 453 26.86 -17.55 3.91
CA ARG A 453 28.17 -17.98 3.39
C ARG A 453 28.24 -19.51 3.32
N GLN A 454 27.84 -20.20 4.40
CA GLN A 454 27.91 -21.65 4.48
C GLN A 454 27.06 -22.34 3.39
N ASN A 455 25.83 -21.87 3.13
CA ASN A 455 24.94 -22.50 2.15
C ASN A 455 25.35 -22.27 0.69
N VAL A 456 26.02 -21.14 0.40
CA VAL A 456 26.66 -20.88 -0.91
C VAL A 456 27.91 -21.76 -1.10
N ILE A 457 28.58 -22.11 0.00
CA ILE A 457 29.76 -22.99 0.00
C ILE A 457 29.34 -24.47 -0.07
N SER A 458 28.35 -24.94 0.70
CA SER A 458 27.85 -26.33 0.62
C SER A 458 27.15 -26.65 -0.71
N GLY A 459 26.71 -25.62 -1.45
CA GLY A 459 25.99 -25.75 -2.71
C GLY A 459 24.48 -25.92 -2.54
N GLU A 460 23.97 -25.94 -1.30
CA GLU A 460 22.53 -25.90 -1.00
C GLU A 460 21.85 -24.65 -1.60
N LEU A 461 22.57 -23.52 -1.63
CA LEU A 461 22.12 -22.33 -2.34
C LEU A 461 22.84 -22.21 -3.68
N SER A 462 22.13 -22.53 -4.77
CA SER A 462 22.67 -22.44 -6.13
C SER A 462 22.95 -20.99 -6.55
N VAL A 463 24.02 -20.81 -7.34
CA VAL A 463 24.45 -19.49 -7.85
C VAL A 463 23.32 -18.72 -8.56
N PRO A 464 22.48 -19.33 -9.43
CA PRO A 464 21.35 -18.63 -10.03
C PRO A 464 20.34 -18.11 -8.99
N ARG A 465 20.07 -18.86 -7.91
CA ARG A 465 19.14 -18.44 -6.86
C ARG A 465 19.73 -17.34 -5.99
N LEU A 466 21.03 -17.41 -5.64
CA LEU A 466 21.76 -16.34 -4.94
C LEU A 466 21.74 -15.02 -5.74
N CYS A 467 21.90 -15.10 -7.06
CA CYS A 467 21.94 -13.90 -7.90
C CYS A 467 20.56 -13.30 -8.18
N THR A 468 19.48 -14.10 -8.12
CA THR A 468 18.10 -13.62 -8.38
C THR A 468 17.35 -13.16 -7.14
N MET A 469 17.71 -13.63 -5.94
CA MET A 469 17.04 -13.22 -4.69
C MET A 469 17.24 -11.74 -4.32
N THR A 470 16.29 -11.23 -3.53
CA THR A 470 16.27 -9.87 -2.98
C THR A 470 17.19 -9.71 -1.75
N PRO A 471 17.59 -8.49 -1.37
CA PRO A 471 18.29 -8.24 -0.10
C PRO A 471 17.53 -8.70 1.14
N GLN A 472 16.19 -8.63 1.11
CA GLN A 472 15.32 -9.10 2.21
C GLN A 472 15.30 -10.64 2.30
N GLU A 473 15.33 -11.36 1.16
CA GLU A 473 15.52 -12.82 1.16
C GLU A 473 16.92 -13.26 1.59
N MET A 474 17.93 -12.39 1.47
CA MET A 474 19.33 -12.61 1.92
C MET A 474 19.56 -12.26 3.40
N ALA A 475 18.59 -11.69 4.11
CA ALA A 475 18.72 -11.35 5.52
C ALA A 475 18.85 -12.60 6.43
N SER A 476 19.30 -12.41 7.67
CA SER A 476 19.28 -13.49 8.67
C SER A 476 17.84 -13.95 8.96
N LYS A 477 17.67 -15.21 9.36
CA LYS A 477 16.34 -15.79 9.60
C LYS A 477 15.54 -14.98 10.62
N GLU A 478 16.18 -14.58 11.71
CA GLU A 478 15.58 -13.77 12.78
C GLU A 478 15.09 -12.42 12.24
N ARG A 479 15.95 -11.69 11.51
CA ARG A 479 15.59 -10.39 10.93
C ARG A 479 14.46 -10.49 9.92
N ARG A 480 14.42 -11.56 9.12
CA ARG A 480 13.31 -11.85 8.20
C ARG A 480 12.01 -12.17 8.93
N GLU A 481 12.06 -12.75 10.13
CA GLU A 481 10.89 -12.97 10.99
C GLU A 481 10.47 -11.68 11.74
N GLU A 482 11.38 -10.74 11.99
CA GLU A 482 11.09 -9.40 12.52
C GLU A 482 10.43 -8.50 11.46
N ASP A 483 11.04 -8.36 10.28
CA ASP A 483 10.51 -7.57 9.16
C ASP A 483 9.10 -8.05 8.76
N LYS A 484 8.86 -9.37 8.77
CA LYS A 484 7.53 -9.96 8.52
C LYS A 484 6.50 -9.62 9.59
N LYS A 485 6.87 -9.55 10.87
CA LYS A 485 5.96 -9.11 11.95
C LYS A 485 5.62 -7.63 11.82
N ILE A 486 6.59 -6.81 11.38
CA ILE A 486 6.36 -5.38 11.10
C ILE A 486 5.41 -5.22 9.91
N GLU A 487 5.58 -6.02 8.84
CA GLU A 487 4.67 -6.05 7.69
C GLU A 487 3.25 -6.49 8.08
N GLU A 488 3.11 -7.56 8.88
CA GLU A 488 1.82 -8.02 9.40
C GLU A 488 1.14 -6.98 10.31
N MET A 489 1.89 -6.32 11.19
CA MET A 489 1.40 -5.24 12.06
C MET A 489 0.97 -4.01 11.24
N ASN A 490 1.75 -3.65 10.21
CA ASN A 490 1.41 -2.54 9.31
C ASN A 490 0.17 -2.86 8.47
N LEU A 491 0.03 -4.10 7.98
CA LEU A 491 -1.17 -4.54 7.26
C LEU A 491 -2.42 -4.52 8.17
N PHE A 492 -2.28 -4.93 9.44
CA PHE A 492 -3.36 -4.83 10.43
C PHE A 492 -3.75 -3.37 10.70
N ASN A 493 -2.78 -2.47 10.91
CA ASN A 493 -3.03 -1.04 11.12
C ASN A 493 -3.57 -0.33 9.86
N ALA A 494 -3.26 -0.84 8.66
CA ALA A 494 -3.80 -0.35 7.39
C ALA A 494 -5.24 -0.81 7.11
N GLN A 495 -5.73 -1.85 7.80
CA GLN A 495 -7.17 -2.17 7.84
C GLN A 495 -7.89 -1.14 8.72
N GLY A 496 -8.14 0.03 8.13
CA GLY A 496 -8.63 1.22 8.82
C GLY A 496 -9.85 0.97 9.70
N ALA A 497 -9.92 1.73 10.79
CA ALA A 497 -10.99 1.63 11.79
C ALA A 497 -12.37 1.63 11.12
N LYS A 498 -13.18 0.60 11.42
CA LYS A 498 -14.56 0.48 10.91
C LYS A 498 -15.32 1.78 11.21
N PRO A 499 -16.11 2.31 10.26
CA PRO A 499 -16.78 3.59 10.44
C PRO A 499 -17.63 3.57 11.71
N ILE A 500 -17.48 4.59 12.55
CA ILE A 500 -18.15 4.69 13.84
C ILE A 500 -19.65 4.90 13.58
N LYS A 501 -20.41 3.80 13.57
CA LYS A 501 -21.87 3.83 13.41
C LYS A 501 -22.48 4.51 14.63
N ALA A 502 -23.37 5.48 14.40
CA ALA A 502 -24.11 6.11 15.48
C ALA A 502 -24.94 5.06 16.23
N VAL A 503 -24.76 4.97 17.55
CA VAL A 503 -25.48 4.04 18.42
C VAL A 503 -26.56 4.81 19.16
N THR A 504 -27.79 4.29 19.17
CA THR A 504 -28.95 4.98 19.74
C THR A 504 -29.79 4.05 20.60
N ASP A 505 -30.20 4.51 21.77
CA ASP A 505 -31.08 3.76 22.68
C ASP A 505 -32.56 3.72 22.23
N LEU A 506 -32.88 4.11 21.00
CA LEU A 506 -34.25 4.07 20.45
C LEU A 506 -34.77 2.64 20.28
N PHE A 507 -33.91 1.73 19.82
CA PHE A 507 -34.28 0.35 19.46
C PHE A 507 -33.66 -0.67 20.43
N GLN A 508 -34.41 -1.73 20.77
CA GLN A 508 -33.93 -2.80 21.64
C GLN A 508 -33.67 -4.08 20.83
N CYS A 509 -32.48 -4.65 20.94
CA CYS A 509 -32.15 -5.88 20.21
C CYS A 509 -32.91 -7.08 20.79
N GLY A 510 -33.70 -7.79 19.96
CA GLY A 510 -34.48 -8.95 20.38
C GLY A 510 -33.64 -10.13 20.91
N LYS A 511 -32.35 -10.25 20.52
CA LYS A 511 -31.44 -11.31 21.01
C LYS A 511 -30.78 -10.96 22.35
N CYS A 512 -30.03 -9.86 22.42
CA CYS A 512 -29.25 -9.49 23.60
C CYS A 512 -30.04 -8.65 24.64
N LYS A 513 -31.24 -8.17 24.29
CA LYS A 513 -32.10 -7.27 25.06
C LYS A 513 -31.48 -5.92 25.46
N GLN A 514 -30.27 -5.61 25.02
CA GLN A 514 -29.67 -4.29 25.20
C GLN A 514 -30.16 -3.30 24.12
N ARG A 515 -30.08 -1.99 24.44
CA ARG A 515 -30.52 -0.90 23.56
C ARG A 515 -29.39 -0.28 22.71
N LYS A 516 -28.21 -0.91 22.69
CA LYS A 516 -27.05 -0.51 21.88
C LYS A 516 -27.20 -0.94 20.41
N VAL A 517 -28.10 -0.26 19.71
CA VAL A 517 -28.42 -0.51 18.29
C VAL A 517 -28.02 0.70 17.45
N SER A 518 -27.30 0.47 16.35
CA SER A 518 -27.11 1.46 15.30
C SER A 518 -28.13 1.24 14.20
N TYR A 519 -28.72 2.31 13.65
CA TYR A 519 -29.66 2.22 12.54
C TYR A 519 -29.27 3.12 11.37
N TYR A 520 -29.80 2.80 10.19
CA TYR A 520 -29.81 3.67 9.01
C TYR A 520 -31.12 3.47 8.25
N GLN A 521 -31.55 4.48 7.49
CA GLN A 521 -32.78 4.42 6.69
C GLN A 521 -32.43 4.41 5.21
N MET A 522 -33.12 3.59 4.43
CA MET A 522 -32.87 3.46 2.99
C MET A 522 -34.17 3.16 2.26
N GLN A 523 -34.44 3.91 1.18
CA GLN A 523 -35.63 3.70 0.37
C GLN A 523 -35.42 2.50 -0.55
N THR A 524 -36.05 1.36 -0.23
CA THR A 524 -35.89 0.09 -0.97
C THR A 524 -37.04 -0.22 -1.92
N ARG A 525 -37.97 0.72 -2.11
CA ARG A 525 -39.22 0.59 -2.87
C ARG A 525 -39.60 1.93 -3.53
N SER A 526 -40.76 1.97 -4.18
CA SER A 526 -41.32 3.13 -4.88
C SER A 526 -41.38 4.40 -4.01
N ALA A 527 -41.41 5.56 -4.66
CA ALA A 527 -41.41 6.88 -4.01
C ALA A 527 -42.59 7.10 -3.04
N ASP A 528 -43.72 6.42 -3.29
CA ASP A 528 -44.96 6.51 -2.51
C ASP A 528 -44.97 5.64 -1.23
N GLU A 529 -43.93 4.81 -1.00
CA GLU A 529 -43.77 4.00 0.22
C GLU A 529 -42.72 4.62 1.19
N PRO A 530 -42.94 4.53 2.52
CA PRO A 530 -42.03 5.09 3.52
C PRO A 530 -40.65 4.40 3.55
N MET A 531 -39.63 5.09 4.09
CA MET A 531 -38.26 4.58 4.13
C MET A 531 -38.07 3.41 5.09
N THR A 532 -37.53 2.30 4.59
CA THR A 532 -37.18 1.12 5.37
C THR A 532 -36.07 1.43 6.37
N THR A 533 -36.24 1.05 7.64
CA THR A 533 -35.25 1.29 8.71
C THR A 533 -34.48 0.01 9.01
N PHE A 534 -33.17 0.02 8.76
CA PHE A 534 -32.26 -1.10 9.01
C PHE A 534 -31.56 -0.94 10.36
N CYS A 535 -31.57 -1.98 11.17
CA CYS A 535 -31.02 -1.98 12.53
C CYS A 535 -29.91 -3.04 12.72
N GLU A 536 -28.85 -2.67 13.43
CA GLU A 536 -27.68 -3.53 13.68
C GLU A 536 -27.26 -3.47 15.16
N CYS A 537 -27.09 -4.65 15.78
CA CYS A 537 -26.74 -4.77 17.19
C CYS A 537 -25.22 -4.65 17.40
N GLN A 538 -24.78 -3.62 18.11
CA GLN A 538 -23.35 -3.39 18.42
C GLN A 538 -22.86 -4.17 19.66
N VAL A 539 -23.68 -5.07 20.19
CA VAL A 539 -23.30 -5.98 21.28
C VAL A 539 -22.95 -7.35 20.69
N ALA A 540 -21.69 -7.75 20.83
CA ALA A 540 -21.25 -9.10 20.50
C ALA A 540 -21.67 -10.08 21.61
N ILE A 541 -22.07 -11.29 21.19
CA ILE A 541 -22.25 -12.47 22.06
C ILE A 541 -21.36 -13.57 21.48
N ASP A 542 -20.63 -14.28 22.35
CA ASP A 542 -19.74 -15.39 21.97
C ASP A 542 -18.78 -15.07 20.80
N GLY A 543 -18.22 -13.85 20.84
CA GLY A 543 -17.26 -13.34 19.85
C GLY A 543 -17.85 -12.93 18.49
N ASN A 544 -19.16 -13.11 18.27
CA ASN A 544 -19.82 -12.81 17.00
C ASN A 544 -20.74 -11.59 17.09
N PHE A 545 -20.72 -10.76 16.05
CA PHE A 545 -21.71 -9.69 15.84
C PHE A 545 -22.98 -10.26 15.20
N HIS A 546 -24.13 -9.64 15.47
CA HIS A 546 -25.44 -10.17 15.07
C HIS A 546 -26.28 -9.15 14.29
N ASN A 547 -26.08 -9.11 12.98
CA ASN A 547 -26.93 -8.34 12.06
C ASN A 547 -28.37 -8.91 12.13
N THR A 548 -29.35 -8.06 12.46
CA THR A 548 -30.76 -8.46 12.65
C THR A 548 -31.62 -7.52 11.81
N LEU A 549 -31.72 -7.83 10.51
CA LEU A 549 -31.93 -6.85 9.44
C LEU A 549 -33.33 -6.24 9.29
N TYR A 550 -34.33 -6.66 10.07
CA TYR A 550 -35.73 -6.27 9.85
C TYR A 550 -36.44 -5.79 11.12
N TRP A 551 -36.99 -4.58 11.01
CA TRP A 551 -38.14 -4.08 11.75
C TRP A 551 -38.98 -3.24 10.77
N ASP A 552 -39.97 -3.88 10.14
CA ASP A 552 -41.08 -3.14 9.54
C ASP A 552 -41.94 -2.59 10.71
N ILE A 553 -42.34 -1.32 10.64
CA ILE A 553 -43.15 -0.59 11.63
C ILE A 553 -44.38 -0.02 10.94
#